data_AF-A0A0B1SFH0-F1
#
_entry.id   AF-A0A0B1SFH0-F1
#
_cell.length_a   1.000
_cell.length_b   1.000
_cell.length_c   1.000
_cell.angle_alpha   90.00
_cell.angle_beta   90.00
_cell.angle_gamma   90.00
#
_symmetry.space_group_name_H-M   'P 1'
#
loop_
_entity.id
_entity.type
_entity.pdbx_description
1 polymer ?
#
loop_
_entity_poly.entity_id
_entity_poly.type
_entity_poly.pdbx_seq_one_letter_code
_entity_poly.pdbx_strand_id
1 'polypeptide(L)'
;MMLKTSYLHKRLRKAKTSLLCVWLQKYKMCMSRLKKCLTSKSLAESQRKKSHAKLHPVPDRPIRRVASKLSRKPTNEIERLKKKGDNWTANDLFRFQYSDPEEGTADERRELCYAWLDRLLAISKKYCYLAWYEAAIYACYYRLAPIIVDADEKRRVWTEVKREYAEIFLMGRRIWRRPSHPSRLRVLYDMAMLCVRFGNIEH
;
A
#
# COMPACT_ATOMS: atom_id res chain seq x y z
N MET A 1 -21.82 38.85 37.09
CA MET A 1 -21.74 38.37 35.68
C MET A 1 -21.09 36.98 35.51
N MET A 2 -21.04 36.12 36.56
CA MET A 2 -20.36 34.80 36.52
C MET A 2 -21.27 33.56 36.43
N LEU A 3 -22.59 33.71 36.55
CA LEU A 3 -23.53 32.58 36.52
C LEU A 3 -23.86 32.09 35.09
N LYS A 4 -23.70 32.95 34.07
CA LYS A 4 -24.04 32.61 32.67
C LYS A 4 -22.98 31.71 32.00
N THR A 5 -21.70 31.84 32.38
CA THR A 5 -20.58 31.06 31.80
C THR A 5 -20.58 29.61 32.27
N SER A 6 -20.93 29.34 33.53
CA SER A 6 -21.00 27.96 34.07
C SER A 6 -22.12 27.13 33.40
N TYR A 7 -23.24 27.76 33.07
CA TYR A 7 -24.39 27.12 32.42
C TYR A 7 -24.08 26.77 30.96
N LEU A 8 -23.39 27.67 30.25
CA LEU A 8 -22.92 27.44 28.88
C LEU A 8 -21.88 26.31 28.81
N HIS A 9 -20.94 26.26 29.75
CA HIS A 9 -19.97 25.15 29.84
C HIS A 9 -20.63 23.80 30.14
N LYS A 10 -21.64 23.75 31.02
CA LYS A 10 -22.42 22.53 31.26
C LYS A 10 -23.18 22.07 30.00
N ARG A 11 -23.79 23.00 29.25
CA ARG A 11 -24.45 22.68 27.97
C ARG A 11 -23.48 22.20 26.90
N LEU A 12 -22.30 22.83 26.78
CA LEU A 12 -21.28 22.44 25.81
C LEU A 12 -20.68 21.07 26.12
N ARG A 13 -20.44 20.77 27.40
CA ARG A 13 -19.97 19.45 27.84
C ARG A 13 -21.02 18.37 27.54
N LYS A 14 -22.32 18.67 27.76
CA LYS A 14 -23.45 17.79 27.41
C LYS A 14 -23.60 17.56 25.90
N ALA A 15 -23.35 18.58 25.08
CA ALA A 15 -23.36 18.46 23.62
C ALA A 15 -22.14 17.67 23.09
N LYS A 16 -20.96 17.85 23.68
CA LYS A 16 -19.77 17.05 23.34
C LYS A 16 -19.96 15.58 23.70
N THR A 17 -20.51 15.28 24.88
CA THR A 17 -20.81 13.90 25.26
C THR A 17 -21.90 13.28 24.40
N SER A 18 -22.94 14.03 24.02
CA SER A 18 -23.97 13.49 23.11
C SER A 18 -23.41 13.19 21.72
N LEU A 19 -22.57 14.05 21.16
CA LEU A 19 -21.89 13.82 19.89
C LEU A 19 -20.95 12.61 19.95
N LEU A 20 -20.18 12.47 21.03
CA LEU A 20 -19.33 11.30 21.26
C LEU A 20 -20.15 10.01 21.40
N CYS A 21 -21.29 10.06 22.09
CA CYS A 21 -22.19 8.92 22.21
C CYS A 21 -22.74 8.50 20.84
N VAL A 22 -23.20 9.45 20.01
CA VAL A 22 -23.68 9.16 18.65
C VAL A 22 -22.57 8.59 17.77
N TRP A 23 -21.36 9.13 17.88
CA TRP A 23 -20.20 8.65 17.11
C TRP A 23 -19.78 7.24 17.53
N LEU A 24 -19.70 6.97 18.84
CA LEU A 24 -19.44 5.64 19.39
C LEU A 24 -20.55 4.64 19.02
N GLN A 25 -21.80 5.07 18.98
CA GLN A 25 -22.92 4.22 18.56
C GLN A 25 -22.84 3.87 17.07
N LYS A 26 -22.51 4.84 16.21
CA LYS A 26 -22.25 4.60 14.79
C LYS A 26 -21.04 3.70 14.57
N TYR A 27 -19.97 3.88 15.35
CA TYR A 27 -18.79 3.03 15.32
C TYR A 27 -19.12 1.58 15.75
N LYS A 28 -19.85 1.40 16.86
CA LYS A 28 -20.33 0.07 17.29
C LYS A 28 -21.22 -0.60 16.24
N MET A 29 -22.09 0.17 15.56
CA MET A 29 -22.89 -0.35 14.45
C MET A 29 -22.03 -0.74 13.24
N CYS A 30 -21.00 0.03 12.91
CA CYS A 30 -20.08 -0.30 11.83
C CYS A 30 -19.29 -1.57 12.16
N MET A 31 -18.77 -1.67 13.39
CA MET A 31 -18.06 -2.85 13.88
C MET A 31 -18.95 -4.09 13.94
N SER A 32 -20.21 -3.96 14.33
CA SER A 32 -21.14 -5.11 14.33
C SER A 32 -21.49 -5.57 12.92
N ARG A 33 -21.62 -4.65 11.95
CA ARG A 33 -21.77 -4.98 10.52
C ARG A 33 -20.53 -5.67 9.97
N LEU A 34 -19.33 -5.15 10.25
CA LEU A 34 -18.06 -5.77 9.88
C LEU A 34 -17.91 -7.17 10.48
N LYS A 35 -18.21 -7.34 11.77
CA LYS A 35 -18.21 -8.66 12.43
C LYS A 35 -19.19 -9.61 11.76
N LYS A 36 -20.40 -9.16 11.40
CA LYS A 36 -21.37 -9.96 10.64
C LYS A 36 -20.85 -10.38 9.26
N CYS A 37 -20.12 -9.50 8.56
CA CYS A 37 -19.48 -9.85 7.29
C CYS A 37 -18.34 -10.86 7.45
N LEU A 38 -17.63 -10.84 8.58
CA LEU A 38 -16.56 -11.79 8.90
C LEU A 38 -17.10 -13.15 9.38
N THR A 39 -18.25 -13.17 10.07
CA THR A 39 -18.89 -14.42 10.53
C THR A 39 -19.85 -15.04 9.51
N SER A 40 -20.33 -14.27 8.52
CA SER A 40 -20.99 -14.85 7.36
C SER A 40 -19.95 -15.61 6.56
N LYS A 41 -19.83 -16.93 6.81
CA LYS A 41 -19.13 -17.85 5.90
C LYS A 41 -19.67 -17.57 4.51
N SER A 42 -18.82 -16.98 3.68
CA SER A 42 -19.21 -16.48 2.38
C SER A 42 -19.74 -17.65 1.56
N LEU A 43 -20.95 -17.51 1.02
CA LEU A 43 -21.41 -18.38 -0.07
C LEU A 43 -20.36 -18.46 -1.19
N ALA A 44 -19.52 -17.43 -1.36
CA ALA A 44 -18.38 -17.42 -2.28
C ALA A 44 -17.20 -18.29 -1.82
N GLU A 45 -16.96 -18.51 -0.52
CA GLU A 45 -15.96 -19.49 -0.03
C GLU A 45 -16.45 -20.93 -0.23
N SER A 46 -17.75 -21.18 -0.01
CA SER A 46 -18.38 -22.47 -0.31
C SER A 46 -18.41 -22.76 -1.81
N GLN A 47 -18.66 -21.74 -2.64
CA GLN A 47 -18.56 -21.85 -4.11
C GLN A 47 -17.11 -21.94 -4.61
N ARG A 48 -16.12 -21.29 -3.96
CA ARG A 48 -14.68 -21.52 -4.22
C ARG A 48 -14.28 -22.96 -3.93
N LYS A 49 -14.79 -23.55 -2.83
CA LYS A 49 -14.57 -24.98 -2.54
C LYS A 49 -15.25 -25.91 -3.55
N LYS A 50 -16.41 -25.54 -4.11
CA LYS A 50 -17.10 -26.30 -5.18
C LYS A 50 -16.50 -26.10 -6.58
N SER A 51 -15.75 -25.01 -6.81
CA SER A 51 -15.05 -24.71 -8.07
C SER A 51 -13.59 -25.14 -8.09
N HIS A 52 -13.13 -25.89 -7.08
CA HIS A 52 -12.17 -26.97 -7.32
C HIS A 52 -12.87 -28.01 -8.21
N ALA A 53 -13.04 -27.66 -9.48
CA ALA A 53 -13.32 -28.61 -10.52
C ALA A 53 -12.33 -29.75 -10.29
N LYS A 54 -12.86 -30.95 -10.06
CA LYS A 54 -12.10 -32.17 -10.22
C LYS A 54 -11.46 -32.05 -11.60
N LEU A 55 -10.17 -31.74 -11.64
CA LEU A 55 -9.40 -31.82 -12.86
C LEU A 55 -9.54 -33.28 -13.28
N HIS A 56 -10.32 -33.53 -14.33
CA HIS A 56 -10.34 -34.84 -14.95
C HIS A 56 -8.88 -35.20 -15.24
N PRO A 57 -8.43 -36.42 -14.93
CA PRO A 57 -7.10 -36.85 -15.31
C PRO A 57 -6.99 -36.70 -16.82
N VAL A 58 -6.17 -35.76 -17.26
CA VAL A 58 -5.82 -35.63 -18.67
C VAL A 58 -5.06 -36.93 -19.02
N PRO A 59 -5.44 -37.64 -20.10
CA PRO A 59 -4.80 -38.90 -20.46
C PRO A 59 -3.30 -38.68 -20.66
N ASP A 60 -2.53 -39.68 -20.21
CA ASP A 60 -1.07 -39.74 -20.06
C ASP A 60 -0.28 -38.96 -21.12
N ARG A 61 -0.16 -37.65 -20.92
CA ARG A 61 0.95 -36.88 -21.46
C ARG A 61 2.04 -36.92 -20.40
N PRO A 62 3.30 -37.22 -20.75
CA PRO A 62 4.37 -37.20 -19.77
C PRO A 62 4.35 -35.82 -19.14
N ILE A 63 3.96 -35.76 -17.87
CA ILE A 63 4.02 -34.55 -17.06
C ILE A 63 5.49 -34.18 -17.12
N ARG A 64 5.81 -33.14 -17.91
CA ARG A 64 7.13 -32.52 -17.89
C ARG A 64 7.24 -31.95 -16.47
N ARG A 65 7.74 -32.77 -15.55
CA ARG A 65 7.98 -32.40 -14.16
C ARG A 65 8.98 -31.26 -14.25
N VAL A 66 8.51 -30.02 -14.18
CA VAL A 66 9.35 -28.84 -14.04
C VAL A 66 9.86 -28.80 -12.60
N ALA A 67 10.47 -29.90 -12.14
CA ALA A 67 11.22 -29.96 -10.90
C ALA A 67 12.46 -29.06 -10.98
N SER A 68 12.89 -28.67 -12.19
CA SER A 68 14.00 -27.74 -12.41
C SER A 68 13.74 -26.28 -11.99
N LYS A 69 12.52 -25.94 -11.57
CA LYS A 69 12.19 -24.62 -10.99
C LYS A 69 12.21 -24.60 -9.46
N LEU A 70 12.19 -25.76 -8.81
CA LEU A 70 12.22 -25.87 -7.34
C LEU A 70 13.64 -25.89 -6.75
N SER A 71 14.66 -26.19 -7.56
CA SER A 71 16.07 -26.23 -7.12
C SER A 71 16.90 -24.99 -7.50
N ARG A 72 16.29 -23.97 -8.10
CA ARG A 72 17.02 -22.73 -8.40
C ARG A 72 17.19 -21.96 -7.10
N LYS A 73 18.45 -21.78 -6.67
CA LYS A 73 18.82 -20.76 -5.68
C LYS A 73 18.04 -19.47 -6.00
N PRO A 74 17.41 -18.81 -5.01
CA PRO A 74 16.76 -17.52 -5.25
C PRO A 74 17.78 -16.64 -5.96
N THR A 75 17.52 -16.28 -7.21
CA THR A 75 18.42 -15.38 -7.94
C THR A 75 18.32 -14.04 -7.24
N ASN A 76 19.44 -13.50 -6.77
CA ASN A 76 19.48 -12.17 -6.17
C ASN A 76 18.71 -11.20 -7.08
N GLU A 77 17.66 -10.57 -6.54
CA GLU A 77 16.72 -9.75 -7.30
C GLU A 77 17.44 -8.57 -7.96
N ILE A 78 18.48 -8.04 -7.30
CA ILE A 78 19.34 -6.96 -7.81
C ILE A 78 20.11 -7.43 -9.03
N GLU A 79 20.78 -8.58 -8.95
CA GLU A 79 21.51 -9.13 -10.09
C GLU A 79 20.58 -9.41 -11.27
N ARG A 80 19.35 -9.90 -10.99
CA ARG A 80 18.36 -10.11 -12.04
C ARG A 80 17.98 -8.79 -12.71
N LEU A 81 17.77 -7.73 -11.93
CA LEU A 81 17.46 -6.41 -12.43
C LEU A 81 18.61 -5.84 -13.27
N LYS A 82 19.85 -5.96 -12.79
CA LYS A 82 21.06 -5.54 -13.51
C LYS A 82 21.20 -6.29 -14.85
N LYS A 83 20.99 -7.61 -14.87
CA LYS A 83 21.02 -8.43 -16.10
C LYS A 83 19.94 -8.04 -17.11
N LYS A 84 18.78 -7.56 -16.65
CA LYS A 84 17.70 -7.11 -17.54
C LYS A 84 17.92 -5.70 -18.08
N GLY A 85 18.64 -4.85 -17.35
CA GLY A 85 18.85 -3.45 -17.75
C GLY A 85 17.51 -2.72 -17.93
N ASP A 86 17.26 -2.29 -19.17
CA ASP A 86 16.05 -1.58 -19.59
C ASP A 86 14.91 -2.51 -20.02
N ASN A 87 15.19 -3.79 -20.26
CA ASN A 87 14.20 -4.79 -20.69
C ASN A 87 13.38 -5.38 -19.52
N TRP A 88 13.11 -4.57 -18.50
CA TRP A 88 12.27 -4.96 -17.37
C TRP A 88 10.79 -4.86 -17.76
N THR A 89 9.95 -5.65 -17.09
CA THR A 89 8.51 -5.73 -17.37
C THR A 89 7.69 -5.37 -16.14
N ALA A 90 6.40 -5.05 -16.31
CA ALA A 90 5.49 -4.85 -15.18
C ALA A 90 5.45 -6.06 -14.23
N ASN A 91 5.67 -7.28 -14.74
CA ASN A 91 5.75 -8.49 -13.92
C ASN A 91 6.97 -8.51 -12.98
N ASP A 92 8.10 -7.93 -13.41
CA ASP A 92 9.27 -7.77 -12.55
C ASP A 92 8.97 -6.84 -11.37
N LEU A 93 8.24 -5.76 -11.64
CA LEU A 93 7.81 -4.82 -10.61
C LEU A 93 6.77 -5.45 -9.67
N PHE A 94 5.78 -6.17 -10.20
CA PHE A 94 4.82 -6.88 -9.36
C PHE A 94 5.50 -7.90 -8.46
N ARG A 95 6.49 -8.63 -8.98
CA ARG A 95 7.30 -9.54 -8.16
C ARG A 95 7.97 -8.80 -7.00
N PHE A 96 8.53 -7.60 -7.23
CA PHE A 96 9.07 -6.77 -6.17
C PHE A 96 7.99 -6.29 -5.18
N GLN A 97 6.85 -5.78 -5.66
CA GLN A 97 5.79 -5.25 -4.81
C GLN A 97 5.20 -6.31 -3.86
N TYR A 98 5.12 -7.55 -4.33
CA TYR A 98 4.56 -8.69 -3.59
C TYR A 98 5.61 -9.63 -2.99
N SER A 99 6.92 -9.33 -3.14
CA SER A 99 7.98 -10.05 -2.45
C SER A 99 7.95 -9.74 -0.95
N ASP A 100 8.62 -10.59 -0.18
CA ASP A 100 8.91 -10.29 1.22
C ASP A 100 9.76 -8.99 1.29
N PRO A 101 9.32 -7.95 2.02
CA PRO A 101 10.07 -6.71 2.19
C PRO A 101 11.31 -6.85 3.08
N GLU A 102 11.45 -7.94 3.85
CA GLU A 102 12.58 -8.18 4.74
C GLU A 102 13.62 -9.16 4.14
N GLU A 103 13.43 -9.59 2.90
CA GLU A 103 14.38 -10.47 2.21
C GLU A 103 15.67 -9.72 1.84
N GLY A 104 16.82 -10.27 2.26
CA GLY A 104 18.15 -9.72 1.98
C GLY A 104 18.67 -8.77 3.07
N THR A 105 19.91 -8.31 2.89
CA THR A 105 20.54 -7.33 3.78
C THR A 105 19.89 -5.95 3.66
N ALA A 106 20.09 -5.07 4.65
CA ALA A 106 19.58 -3.70 4.58
C ALA A 106 20.12 -2.95 3.35
N ASP A 107 21.39 -3.14 3.02
CA ASP A 107 22.04 -2.51 1.86
C ASP A 107 21.49 -3.03 0.52
N GLU A 108 21.28 -4.34 0.40
CA GLU A 108 20.64 -4.93 -0.79
C GLU A 108 19.22 -4.40 -0.98
N ARG A 109 18.43 -4.34 0.10
CA ARG A 109 17.06 -3.82 0.05
C ARG A 109 17.03 -2.35 -0.33
N ARG A 110 17.98 -1.56 0.18
CA ARG A 110 18.17 -0.15 -0.17
C ARG A 110 18.51 0.01 -1.65
N GLU A 111 19.50 -0.72 -2.14
CA GLU A 111 19.93 -0.70 -3.55
C GLU A 111 18.76 -1.10 -4.47
N LEU A 112 18.01 -2.14 -4.10
CA LEU A 112 16.85 -2.60 -4.87
C LEU A 112 15.74 -1.54 -4.93
N CYS A 113 15.45 -0.86 -3.82
CA CYS A 113 14.46 0.22 -3.79
C CYS A 113 14.88 1.40 -4.66
N TYR A 114 16.14 1.83 -4.59
CA TYR A 114 16.64 2.91 -5.44
C TYR A 114 16.65 2.51 -6.92
N ALA A 115 17.07 1.30 -7.25
CA ALA A 115 17.05 0.80 -8.63
C ALA A 115 15.63 0.77 -9.24
N TRP A 116 14.59 0.53 -8.42
CA TRP A 116 13.21 0.66 -8.85
C TRP A 116 12.74 2.10 -8.93
N LEU A 117 13.11 2.95 -7.95
CA LEU A 117 12.78 4.38 -7.99
C LEU A 117 13.34 5.06 -9.23
N ASP A 118 14.61 4.81 -9.59
CA ASP A 118 15.23 5.38 -10.79
C ASP A 118 14.41 5.06 -12.05
N ARG A 119 14.00 3.80 -12.20
CA ARG A 119 13.17 3.34 -13.31
C ARG A 119 11.77 3.95 -13.29
N LEU A 120 11.15 4.01 -12.12
CA LEU A 120 9.79 4.55 -11.96
C LEU A 120 9.77 6.06 -12.22
N LEU A 121 10.70 6.81 -11.64
CA LEU A 121 10.79 8.27 -11.80
C LEU A 121 11.11 8.68 -13.24
N ALA A 122 11.80 7.83 -14.01
CA ALA A 122 12.01 8.04 -15.44
C ALA A 122 10.72 7.87 -16.28
N ILE A 123 9.69 7.20 -15.77
CA ILE A 123 8.42 7.01 -16.49
C ILE A 123 7.62 8.30 -16.45
N SER A 124 7.31 8.85 -17.62
CA SER A 124 6.32 9.93 -17.75
C SER A 124 4.97 9.49 -17.18
N LYS A 125 4.43 10.22 -16.20
CA LYS A 125 3.15 9.89 -15.57
C LYS A 125 1.99 10.12 -16.56
N LYS A 126 1.13 9.11 -16.73
CA LYS A 126 -0.13 9.25 -17.49
C LYS A 126 -1.30 8.84 -16.63
N TYR A 127 -2.45 9.45 -16.91
CA TYR A 127 -3.68 9.22 -16.16
C TYR A 127 -4.13 7.75 -16.10
N CYS A 128 -3.95 7.00 -17.18
CA CYS A 128 -4.43 5.61 -17.28
C CYS A 128 -3.74 4.63 -16.33
N TYR A 129 -2.53 4.93 -15.86
CA TYR A 129 -1.77 4.07 -14.92
C TYR A 129 -1.36 4.80 -13.64
N LEU A 130 -2.00 5.93 -13.32
CA LEU A 130 -1.64 6.73 -12.14
C LEU A 130 -1.74 5.94 -10.82
N ALA A 131 -2.78 5.10 -10.66
CA ALA A 131 -2.93 4.25 -9.47
C ALA A 131 -1.84 3.18 -9.37
N TRP A 132 -1.43 2.61 -10.49
CA TRP A 132 -0.35 1.62 -10.52
C TRP A 132 1.00 2.27 -10.19
N TYR A 133 1.25 3.44 -10.76
CA TYR A 133 2.44 4.23 -10.49
C TYR A 133 2.55 4.59 -9.00
N GLU A 134 1.46 5.09 -8.41
CA GLU A 134 1.41 5.44 -7.00
C GLU A 134 1.70 4.23 -6.09
N ALA A 135 1.06 3.10 -6.34
CA ALA A 135 1.32 1.87 -5.59
C ALA A 135 2.77 1.37 -5.74
N ALA A 136 3.42 1.64 -6.87
CA ALA A 136 4.81 1.27 -7.12
C ALA A 136 5.80 2.13 -6.33
N ILE A 137 5.66 3.45 -6.40
CA ILE A 137 6.53 4.35 -5.63
C ILE A 137 6.28 4.19 -4.13
N TYR A 138 5.04 3.94 -3.70
CA TYR A 138 4.70 3.64 -2.30
C TYR A 138 5.50 2.44 -1.79
N ALA A 139 5.51 1.33 -2.53
CA ALA A 139 6.22 0.13 -2.14
C ALA A 139 7.72 0.39 -1.95
N CYS A 140 8.33 1.22 -2.82
CA CYS A 140 9.73 1.60 -2.70
C CYS A 140 9.97 2.46 -1.45
N TYR A 141 9.27 3.58 -1.30
CA TYR A 141 9.48 4.51 -0.21
C TYR A 141 9.13 3.93 1.16
N TYR A 142 8.09 3.09 1.24
CA TYR A 142 7.70 2.44 2.48
C TYR A 142 8.77 1.46 2.98
N ARG A 143 9.42 0.73 2.06
CA ARG A 143 10.55 -0.18 2.37
C ARG A 143 11.84 0.59 2.66
N LEU A 144 12.07 1.71 1.96
CA LEU A 144 13.29 2.51 2.08
C LEU A 144 13.33 3.33 3.39
N ALA A 145 12.21 3.89 3.83
CA ALA A 145 12.12 4.76 5.00
C ALA A 145 12.74 4.22 6.31
N PRO A 146 12.57 2.94 6.70
CA PRO A 146 13.22 2.39 7.88
C PRO A 146 14.70 2.05 7.68
N ILE A 147 15.17 1.96 6.43
CA ILE A 147 16.57 1.60 6.10
C ILE A 147 17.47 2.83 6.09
N ILE A 148 16.93 4.00 5.74
CA ILE A 148 17.70 5.25 5.78
C ILE A 148 17.91 5.67 7.24
N VAL A 149 19.17 5.59 7.67
CA VAL A 149 19.62 6.01 9.01
C VAL A 149 20.03 7.48 9.01
N ASP A 150 20.64 7.97 7.92
CA ASP A 150 21.09 9.34 7.81
C ASP A 150 19.92 10.33 7.76
N ALA A 151 19.90 11.30 8.68
CA ALA A 151 18.78 12.22 8.84
C ALA A 151 18.65 13.19 7.65
N ASP A 152 19.78 13.61 7.07
CA ASP A 152 19.79 14.53 5.93
C ASP A 152 19.31 13.85 4.65
N GLU A 153 19.78 12.64 4.37
CA GLU A 153 19.26 11.79 3.31
C GLU A 153 17.77 11.55 3.50
N LYS A 154 17.34 11.18 4.71
CA LYS A 154 15.94 10.91 5.00
C LYS A 154 15.05 12.13 4.74
N ARG A 155 15.53 13.34 5.07
CA ARG A 155 14.86 14.61 4.78
C ARG A 155 14.79 14.91 3.28
N ARG A 156 15.85 14.62 2.53
CA ARG A 156 15.89 14.77 1.06
C ARG A 156 14.89 13.83 0.41
N VAL A 157 14.95 12.54 0.71
CA VAL A 157 14.01 11.53 0.20
C VAL A 157 12.58 11.89 0.59
N TRP A 158 12.33 12.35 1.82
CA TRP A 158 11.00 12.78 2.22
C TRP A 158 10.47 13.97 1.40
N THR A 159 11.35 14.89 1.00
CA THR A 159 10.98 16.00 0.13
C THR A 159 10.59 15.53 -1.26
N GLU A 160 11.30 14.54 -1.80
CA GLU A 160 10.96 13.90 -3.06
C GLU A 160 9.62 13.18 -3.00
N VAL A 161 9.38 12.38 -1.94
CA VAL A 161 8.09 11.71 -1.70
C VAL A 161 6.93 12.72 -1.74
N LYS A 162 7.06 13.82 -0.99
CA LYS A 162 6.02 14.88 -0.96
C LYS A 162 5.78 15.47 -2.34
N ARG A 163 6.84 15.70 -3.13
CA ARG A 163 6.72 16.22 -4.51
C ARG A 163 5.97 15.23 -5.41
N GLU A 164 6.35 13.95 -5.39
CA GLU A 164 5.71 12.92 -6.20
C GLU A 164 4.22 12.75 -5.83
N TYR A 165 3.91 12.69 -4.54
CA TYR A 165 2.53 12.58 -4.08
C TYR A 165 1.71 13.82 -4.40
N ALA A 166 2.27 15.03 -4.33
CA ALA A 166 1.59 16.25 -4.73
C ALA A 166 1.16 16.22 -6.20
N GLU A 167 2.05 15.76 -7.09
CA GLU A 167 1.72 15.59 -8.51
C GLU A 167 0.61 14.55 -8.71
N ILE A 168 0.71 13.39 -8.04
CA ILE A 168 -0.33 12.35 -8.08
C ILE A 168 -1.67 12.87 -7.57
N PHE A 169 -1.70 13.68 -6.51
CA PHE A 169 -2.93 14.29 -6.01
C PHE A 169 -3.55 15.22 -7.05
N LEU A 170 -2.75 16.07 -7.71
CA LEU A 170 -3.23 17.00 -8.73
C LEU A 170 -3.78 16.26 -9.95
N MET A 171 -3.07 15.26 -10.45
CA MET A 171 -3.54 14.42 -11.55
C MET A 171 -4.78 13.60 -11.15
N GLY A 172 -4.75 13.00 -9.96
CA GLY A 172 -5.80 12.16 -9.40
C GLY A 172 -7.11 12.92 -9.24
N ARG A 173 -7.09 14.21 -8.88
CA ARG A 173 -8.31 15.04 -8.80
C ARG A 173 -9.07 15.15 -10.13
N ARG A 174 -8.37 15.06 -11.27
CA ARG A 174 -8.98 15.17 -12.61
C ARG A 174 -9.72 13.89 -13.01
N ILE A 175 -9.15 12.72 -12.67
CA ILE A 175 -9.68 11.40 -13.06
C ILE A 175 -10.52 10.73 -11.97
N TRP A 176 -10.18 10.94 -10.71
CA TRP A 176 -10.88 10.43 -9.52
C TRP A 176 -11.67 11.56 -8.87
N ARG A 177 -12.65 12.08 -9.61
CA ARG A 177 -13.41 13.29 -9.27
C ARG A 177 -14.04 13.21 -7.88
N ARG A 178 -14.63 12.07 -7.53
CA ARG A 178 -15.27 11.84 -6.23
C ARG A 178 -14.21 11.65 -5.14
N PRO A 179 -14.30 12.36 -4.00
CA PRO A 179 -13.40 12.13 -2.86
C PRO A 179 -13.42 10.68 -2.34
N SER A 180 -14.55 9.98 -2.49
CA SER A 180 -14.73 8.58 -2.11
C SER A 180 -14.20 7.57 -3.13
N HIS A 181 -13.58 8.01 -4.22
CA HIS A 181 -13.03 7.09 -5.21
C HIS A 181 -11.93 6.22 -4.58
N PRO A 182 -11.94 4.88 -4.76
CA PRO A 182 -11.02 3.97 -4.07
C PRO A 182 -9.55 4.34 -4.24
N SER A 183 -9.11 4.61 -5.47
CA SER A 183 -7.71 5.01 -5.73
C SER A 183 -7.33 6.31 -5.03
N ARG A 184 -8.24 7.29 -4.95
CA ARG A 184 -7.97 8.56 -4.28
C ARG A 184 -7.86 8.39 -2.76
N LEU A 185 -8.71 7.54 -2.19
CA LEU A 185 -8.61 7.15 -0.78
C LEU A 185 -7.31 6.39 -0.51
N ARG A 186 -6.88 5.53 -1.45
CA ARG A 186 -5.63 4.79 -1.34
C ARG A 186 -4.41 5.71 -1.31
N VAL A 187 -4.31 6.68 -2.23
CA VAL A 187 -3.22 7.67 -2.24
C VAL A 187 -3.15 8.44 -0.91
N LEU A 188 -4.30 8.82 -0.35
CA LEU A 188 -4.35 9.48 0.97
C LEU A 188 -3.84 8.58 2.09
N TYR A 189 -4.26 7.31 2.09
CA TYR A 189 -3.85 6.32 3.08
C TYR A 189 -2.34 6.04 2.98
N ASP A 190 -1.84 5.79 1.78
CA ASP A 190 -0.42 5.48 1.53
C ASP A 190 0.47 6.68 1.90
N MET A 191 0.07 7.92 1.56
CA MET A 191 0.76 9.13 2.01
C MET A 191 0.78 9.25 3.54
N ALA A 192 -0.33 8.96 4.23
CA ALA A 192 -0.38 8.99 5.68
C ALA A 192 0.55 7.96 6.31
N MET A 193 0.64 6.76 5.74
CA MET A 193 1.59 5.73 6.17
C MET A 193 3.05 6.17 5.98
N LEU A 194 3.36 6.85 4.88
CA LEU A 194 4.68 7.41 4.64
C LEU A 194 5.00 8.54 5.64
N CYS A 195 4.05 9.42 5.96
CA CYS A 195 4.23 10.43 7.01
C CYS A 195 4.64 9.80 8.35
N VAL A 196 4.03 8.68 8.74
CA VAL A 196 4.40 7.96 9.98
C VAL A 196 5.81 7.38 9.87
N ARG A 197 6.18 6.79 8.74
CA ARG A 197 7.49 6.18 8.53
C ARG A 197 8.64 7.18 8.47
N PHE A 198 8.40 8.35 7.88
CA PHE A 198 9.36 9.44 7.77
C PHE A 198 9.29 10.42 8.96
N GLY A 199 8.29 10.31 9.85
CA GLY A 199 8.05 11.27 10.94
C GLY A 199 9.19 11.43 11.96
N ASN A 200 10.12 10.48 12.05
CA ASN A 200 11.27 10.55 12.96
C ASN A 200 12.41 11.49 12.47
N ILE A 201 12.15 12.43 11.54
CA ILE A 201 13.16 13.36 11.00
C ILE A 201 13.35 14.61 11.89
N GLU A 202 12.45 14.83 12.86
CA GLU A 202 12.38 16.05 13.69
C GLU A 202 12.86 15.87 15.15
N HIS A 203 13.57 14.78 15.46
CA HIS A 203 14.17 14.52 16.78
C HIS A 203 15.67 14.36 16.70
#